data_AF-A0A965S040-F1
#
_entry.id   AF-A0A965S040-F1
#
_cell.length_a   1.000
_cell.length_b   1.000
_cell.length_c   1.000
_cell.angle_alpha   90.00
_cell.angle_beta   90.00
_cell.angle_gamma   90.00
#
_symmetry.space_group_name_H-M   'P 1'
#
loop_
_entity.id
_entity.type
_entity.pdbx_description
1 polymer ?
#
loop_
_entity_poly.entity_id
_entity_poly.type
_entity_poly.pdbx_seq_one_letter_code
_entity_poly.pdbx_strand_id
1 'polypeptide(L)'
;LFGGELEPDAEESKYSTKIEPPVYRPREKKPHILELVDMAKTNSLVREICASSEISQEERQFLLDAAYRHAVFNYEKIADYYANATPAMQRLMEKSALVIIDFNQAIENGYVRLCEEIRSQYLEHQE
;
A
#
# COMPACT_ATOMS: atom_id res chain seq x y z
N LEU A 1 -5.80 -22.12 49.09
CA LEU A 1 -5.24 -20.83 49.58
C LEU A 1 -4.66 -20.15 48.35
N PHE A 2 -5.32 -19.12 47.80
CA PHE A 2 -5.04 -17.69 48.08
C PHE A 2 -3.55 -17.38 47.91
N GLY A 3 -3.09 -16.44 47.09
CA GLY A 3 -3.73 -15.32 46.43
C GLY A 3 -2.58 -14.37 46.08
N GLY A 4 -2.60 -13.82 44.89
CA GLY A 4 -1.57 -12.92 44.36
C GLY A 4 -2.05 -12.41 43.02
N GLU A 5 -3.01 -11.50 43.09
CA GLU A 5 -3.56 -10.74 41.97
C GLU A 5 -2.40 -10.07 41.23
N LEU A 6 -2.18 -10.48 39.98
CA LEU A 6 -1.39 -9.68 39.04
C LEU A 6 -2.34 -8.58 38.55
N GLU A 7 -2.20 -7.40 39.13
CA GLU A 7 -2.78 -6.18 38.60
C GLU A 7 -2.38 -6.06 37.11
N PRO A 8 -3.30 -5.76 36.19
CA PRO A 8 -2.91 -5.44 34.84
C PRO A 8 -2.25 -4.06 34.86
N ASP A 9 -0.92 -4.02 34.67
CA ASP A 9 -0.22 -2.78 34.37
C ASP A 9 -0.87 -2.15 33.14
N ALA A 10 -1.64 -1.10 33.41
CA ALA A 10 -2.22 -0.20 32.42
C ALA A 10 -1.11 0.70 31.86
N GLU A 11 -0.11 0.11 31.20
CA GLU A 11 0.76 0.85 30.29
C GLU A 11 0.08 0.88 28.92
N GLU A 12 -0.75 1.93 28.77
CA GLU A 12 -1.22 2.55 27.55
C GLU A 12 -0.64 1.91 26.27
N SER A 13 -1.50 1.16 25.58
CA SER A 13 -1.31 0.78 24.19
C SER A 13 -1.01 2.01 23.33
N LYS A 14 0.28 2.31 23.16
CA LYS A 14 0.84 3.38 22.30
C LYS A 14 0.63 3.13 20.81
N TYR A 15 -0.33 2.27 20.46
CA TYR A 15 -0.75 1.99 19.10
C TYR A 15 -2.06 2.73 18.87
N SER A 16 -1.98 3.81 18.08
CA SER A 16 -3.13 4.58 17.60
C SER A 16 -4.18 3.63 17.03
N THR A 17 -5.25 3.37 17.78
CA THR A 17 -6.35 2.47 17.41
C THR A 17 -7.42 3.20 16.59
N LYS A 18 -6.98 4.08 15.69
CA LYS A 18 -7.81 4.71 14.68
C LYS A 18 -7.11 4.57 13.34
N ILE A 19 -7.44 3.48 12.65
CA ILE A 19 -7.10 3.29 11.25
C ILE A 19 -8.33 3.76 10.47
N GLU A 20 -8.50 5.07 10.37
CA GLU A 20 -9.42 5.62 9.37
C GLU A 20 -8.70 5.49 8.02
N PRO A 21 -9.23 4.75 7.03
CA PRO A 21 -8.65 4.78 5.70
C PRO A 21 -8.70 6.22 5.20
N PRO A 22 -7.56 6.81 4.78
CA PRO A 22 -7.55 8.21 4.36
C PRO A 22 -8.43 8.35 3.11
N VAL A 23 -9.64 8.90 3.28
CA VAL A 23 -10.51 9.27 2.16
C VAL A 23 -9.88 10.46 1.47
N TYR A 24 -9.23 10.20 0.35
CA TYR A 24 -8.51 11.25 -0.36
C TYR A 24 -9.43 12.02 -1.30
N ARG A 25 -9.47 13.34 -1.13
CA ARG A 25 -10.08 14.26 -2.11
C ARG A 25 -8.99 14.82 -3.01
N PRO A 26 -9.05 14.59 -4.34
CA PRO A 26 -8.07 15.13 -5.27
C PRO A 26 -7.94 16.65 -5.16
N ARG A 27 -6.70 17.12 -5.12
CA ARG A 27 -6.31 18.52 -5.23
C ARG A 27 -6.24 18.92 -6.71
N GLU A 28 -6.36 20.22 -6.98
CA GLU A 28 -6.42 20.73 -8.37
C GLU A 28 -5.09 20.58 -9.15
N LYS A 29 -3.96 20.42 -8.46
CA LYS A 29 -2.66 20.37 -9.13
C LYS A 29 -2.29 18.94 -9.50
N LYS A 30 -2.14 18.66 -10.80
CA LYS A 30 -1.62 17.39 -11.30
C LYS A 30 -0.13 17.24 -10.95
N PRO A 31 0.28 16.24 -10.13
CA PRO A 31 1.69 15.98 -9.84
C PRO A 31 2.40 15.35 -11.04
N HIS A 32 3.72 15.44 -11.07
CA HIS A 32 4.53 14.79 -12.10
C HIS A 32 4.64 13.28 -11.84
N ILE A 33 4.77 12.46 -12.90
CA ILE A 33 4.81 10.99 -12.79
C ILE A 33 5.93 10.48 -11.86
N LEU A 34 7.07 11.18 -11.85
CA LEU A 34 8.23 10.86 -11.01
C LEU A 34 7.98 11.10 -9.51
N GLU A 35 6.91 11.81 -9.17
CA GLU A 35 6.56 12.07 -7.78
C GLU A 35 5.63 11.00 -7.18
N LEU A 36 5.12 10.08 -8.00
CA LEU A 36 4.13 9.08 -7.58
C LEU A 36 4.76 7.89 -6.84
N VAL A 37 6.04 7.63 -7.09
CA VAL A 37 6.75 6.49 -6.50
C VAL A 37 8.19 6.87 -6.19
N ASP A 38 8.61 6.59 -4.96
CA ASP A 38 10.02 6.61 -4.59
C ASP A 38 10.63 5.22 -4.82
N MET A 39 11.64 5.20 -5.70
CA MET A 39 12.35 4.00 -6.13
C MET A 39 13.77 3.92 -5.54
N ALA A 40 14.15 4.79 -4.59
CA ALA A 40 15.52 4.89 -4.09
C ALA A 40 16.07 3.54 -3.58
N LYS A 41 15.31 2.86 -2.71
CA LYS A 41 15.73 1.55 -2.16
C LYS A 41 15.70 0.46 -3.23
N THR A 42 14.65 0.40 -4.05
CA THR A 42 14.55 -0.55 -5.17
C THR A 42 15.73 -0.40 -6.12
N ASN A 43 16.04 0.81 -6.57
CA ASN A 43 17.15 1.09 -7.49
C ASN A 43 18.51 0.73 -6.87
N SER A 44 18.69 0.95 -5.57
CA SER A 44 19.91 0.53 -4.86
C SER A 44 20.08 -1.00 -4.92
N LEU A 45 19.03 -1.75 -4.62
CA LEU A 45 19.05 -3.21 -4.64
C LEU A 45 19.24 -3.76 -6.06
N VAL A 46 18.52 -3.21 -7.04
CA VAL A 46 18.63 -3.60 -8.45
C VAL A 46 20.07 -3.43 -8.94
N ARG A 47 20.76 -2.33 -8.56
CA ARG A 47 22.16 -2.12 -8.93
C ARG A 47 23.08 -3.19 -8.36
N GLU A 48 22.90 -3.54 -7.09
CA GLU A 48 23.68 -4.58 -6.39
C GLU A 48 23.45 -5.96 -7.02
N ILE A 49 22.18 -6.34 -7.24
CA ILE A 49 21.79 -7.60 -7.86
C ILE A 49 22.37 -7.72 -9.28
N CYS A 50 22.29 -6.66 -10.08
CA CYS A 50 22.83 -6.65 -11.44
C CYS A 50 24.36 -6.71 -11.48
N ALA A 51 25.04 -6.13 -10.49
CA ALA A 51 26.49 -6.13 -10.40
C ALA A 51 27.05 -7.48 -9.91
N SER A 52 26.26 -8.31 -9.24
CA SER A 52 26.71 -9.61 -8.75
C SER A 52 26.98 -10.59 -9.91
N SER A 53 28.18 -11.18 -9.93
CA SER A 53 28.55 -12.28 -10.82
C SER A 53 28.42 -13.66 -10.16
N GLU A 54 28.03 -13.69 -8.89
CA GLU A 54 28.01 -14.90 -8.05
C GLU A 54 26.68 -15.65 -8.13
N ILE A 55 25.68 -15.04 -8.76
CA ILE A 55 24.32 -15.58 -8.87
C ILE A 55 23.98 -15.92 -10.32
N SER A 56 23.20 -16.98 -10.50
CA SER A 56 22.63 -17.37 -11.77
C SER A 56 21.63 -16.33 -12.31
N GLN A 57 21.27 -16.46 -13.58
CA GLN A 57 20.24 -15.60 -14.18
C GLN A 57 18.86 -15.77 -13.52
N GLU A 58 18.53 -17.00 -13.11
CA GLU A 58 17.24 -17.30 -12.47
C GLU A 58 17.15 -16.66 -11.07
N GLU A 59 18.20 -16.80 -10.26
CA GLU A 59 18.29 -16.15 -8.95
C GLU A 59 18.26 -14.63 -9.07
N ARG A 60 18.93 -14.08 -10.09
CA ARG A 60 18.89 -12.65 -10.37
C ARG A 60 17.47 -12.17 -10.64
N GLN A 61 16.72 -12.85 -11.49
CA GLN A 61 15.34 -12.45 -11.80
C GLN A 61 14.45 -12.50 -10.56
N PHE A 62 14.57 -13.58 -9.76
CA PHE A 62 13.86 -13.69 -8.49
C PHE A 62 14.16 -12.52 -7.54
N LEU A 63 15.43 -12.13 -7.42
CA LEU A 63 15.83 -11.00 -6.58
C LEU A 63 15.36 -9.65 -7.13
N LEU A 64 15.30 -9.48 -8.46
CA LEU A 64 14.74 -8.28 -9.06
C LEU A 64 13.25 -8.13 -8.74
N ASP A 65 12.46 -9.19 -8.91
CA ASP A 65 11.04 -9.21 -8.55
C ASP A 65 10.87 -8.89 -7.06
N ALA A 66 11.77 -9.40 -6.22
CA ALA A 66 11.80 -9.08 -4.80
C ALA A 66 12.11 -7.60 -4.52
N ALA A 67 13.06 -7.01 -5.24
CA ALA A 67 13.51 -5.63 -5.03
C ALA A 67 12.40 -4.59 -5.29
N TYR A 68 11.49 -4.88 -6.22
CA TYR A 68 10.34 -4.00 -6.51
C TYR A 68 9.36 -3.87 -5.34
N ARG A 69 9.39 -4.77 -4.35
CA ARG A 69 8.61 -4.64 -3.10
C ARG A 69 9.00 -3.43 -2.25
N HIS A 70 10.18 -2.87 -2.50
CA HIS A 70 10.67 -1.67 -1.80
C HIS A 70 10.26 -0.36 -2.48
N ALA A 71 9.47 -0.41 -3.56
CA ALA A 71 8.90 0.79 -4.17
C ALA A 71 7.89 1.43 -3.20
N VAL A 72 8.05 2.70 -2.90
CA VAL A 72 7.17 3.43 -1.97
C VAL A 72 6.24 4.33 -2.77
N PHE A 73 4.97 3.92 -2.87
CA PHE A 73 3.94 4.65 -3.59
C PHE A 73 3.36 5.80 -2.75
N ASN A 74 3.27 6.99 -3.33
CA ASN A 74 2.61 8.13 -2.71
C ASN A 74 1.14 8.17 -3.14
N TYR A 75 0.27 7.54 -2.35
CA TYR A 75 -1.17 7.42 -2.66
C TYR A 75 -1.90 8.76 -2.75
N GLU A 76 -1.44 9.78 -2.03
CA GLU A 76 -1.95 11.15 -2.11
C GLU A 76 -1.77 11.72 -3.54
N LYS A 77 -0.53 11.70 -4.02
CA LYS A 77 -0.18 12.18 -5.36
C LYS A 77 -0.74 11.28 -6.46
N ILE A 78 -0.83 9.98 -6.22
CA ILE A 78 -1.44 9.02 -7.15
C ILE A 78 -2.91 9.36 -7.38
N ALA A 79 -3.65 9.70 -6.32
CA ALA A 79 -5.05 10.08 -6.46
C ALA A 79 -5.23 11.46 -7.14
N ASP A 80 -4.34 12.43 -6.89
CA ASP A 80 -4.30 13.70 -7.66
C ASP A 80 -4.02 13.46 -9.15
N TYR A 81 -3.07 12.57 -9.44
CA TYR A 81 -2.72 12.20 -10.80
C TYR A 81 -3.88 11.48 -11.49
N TYR A 82 -4.52 10.54 -10.80
CA TYR A 82 -5.67 9.76 -11.27
C TYR A 82 -6.82 10.66 -11.73
N ALA A 83 -7.14 11.71 -10.97
CA ALA A 83 -8.20 12.66 -11.30
C ALA A 83 -7.99 13.38 -12.65
N ASN A 84 -6.73 13.48 -13.10
CA ASN A 84 -6.35 14.15 -14.34
C ASN A 84 -5.70 13.20 -15.36
N ALA A 85 -5.82 11.89 -15.16
CA ALA A 85 -5.21 10.87 -16.01
C ALA A 85 -6.11 10.54 -17.22
N THR A 86 -5.52 9.97 -18.27
CA THR A 86 -6.31 9.49 -19.40
C THR A 86 -7.15 8.29 -18.97
N PRO A 87 -8.29 8.01 -19.64
CA PRO A 87 -9.12 6.86 -19.30
C PRO A 87 -8.37 5.52 -19.34
N ALA A 88 -7.38 5.38 -20.23
CA ALA A 88 -6.53 4.20 -20.28
C ALA A 88 -5.66 4.05 -19.03
N MET A 89 -5.11 5.15 -18.54
CA MET A 89 -4.28 5.16 -17.34
C MET A 89 -5.12 4.91 -16.07
N GLN A 90 -6.30 5.53 -15.96
CA GLN A 90 -7.22 5.30 -14.84
C GLN A 90 -7.57 3.82 -14.69
N ARG A 91 -7.98 3.17 -15.79
CA ARG A 91 -8.28 1.72 -15.80
C ARG A 91 -7.10 0.86 -15.37
N LEU A 92 -5.87 1.22 -15.73
CA LEU A 92 -4.69 0.47 -15.31
C LEU A 92 -4.38 0.69 -13.82
N MET A 93 -4.55 1.92 -13.32
CA MET A 93 -4.37 2.24 -11.91
C MET A 93 -5.38 1.49 -11.02
N GLU A 94 -6.65 1.41 -11.44
CA GLU A 94 -7.69 0.62 -10.76
C GLU A 94 -7.33 -0.87 -10.73
N LYS A 95 -6.95 -1.44 -11.89
CA LYS A 95 -6.51 -2.85 -12.01
C LYS A 95 -5.21 -3.17 -11.27
N SER A 96 -4.42 -2.16 -10.93
CA SER A 96 -3.22 -2.30 -10.12
C SER A 96 -3.46 -2.00 -8.64
N ALA A 97 -4.72 -1.84 -8.21
CA ALA A 97 -5.10 -1.42 -6.85
C ALA A 97 -4.41 -0.14 -6.36
N LEU A 98 -4.03 0.75 -7.28
CA LEU A 98 -3.43 2.05 -6.91
C LEU A 98 -4.50 3.05 -6.45
N VAL A 99 -5.74 2.86 -6.90
CA VAL A 99 -6.93 3.63 -6.51
C VAL A 99 -8.11 2.68 -6.47
N ILE A 100 -8.93 2.76 -5.42
CA ILE A 100 -10.18 1.99 -5.27
C ILE A 100 -11.33 2.98 -5.21
N ILE A 101 -12.28 2.86 -6.15
CA ILE A 101 -13.47 3.73 -6.22
C ILE A 101 -14.71 2.99 -5.75
N ASP A 102 -14.83 1.71 -6.11
CA ASP A 102 -15.95 0.85 -5.75
C ASP A 102 -15.43 -0.44 -5.12
N PHE A 103 -15.98 -0.78 -3.95
CA PHE A 103 -15.70 -2.01 -3.23
C PHE A 103 -16.09 -3.26 -4.01
N ASN A 104 -17.17 -3.22 -4.80
CA ASN A 104 -17.59 -4.37 -5.61
C ASN A 104 -16.54 -4.68 -6.68
N GLN A 105 -16.02 -3.65 -7.34
CA GLN A 105 -14.95 -3.79 -8.33
C GLN A 105 -13.65 -4.31 -7.68
N ALA A 106 -13.37 -3.92 -6.44
CA ALA A 106 -12.20 -4.40 -5.72
C ALA A 106 -12.31 -5.90 -5.33
N ILE A 107 -13.51 -6.37 -4.97
CA ILE A 107 -13.80 -7.78 -4.72
C ILE A 107 -13.63 -8.61 -6.01
N GLU A 108 -14.18 -8.14 -7.14
CA GLU A 108 -14.06 -8.82 -8.44
C GLU A 108 -12.61 -8.97 -8.90
N ASN A 109 -11.76 -7.98 -8.63
CA ASN A 109 -10.33 -8.02 -8.96
C ASN A 109 -9.50 -8.86 -7.97
N GLY A 110 -10.14 -9.59 -7.04
CA GLY A 110 -9.46 -10.49 -6.11
C GLY A 110 -8.82 -9.80 -4.91
N TYR A 111 -9.14 -8.53 -4.64
CA TYR A 111 -8.65 -7.81 -3.46
C TYR A 111 -9.46 -8.12 -2.19
N VAL A 112 -10.08 -9.31 -2.11
CA VAL A 112 -11.07 -9.69 -1.09
C VAL A 112 -10.57 -9.48 0.34
N ARG A 113 -9.34 -9.86 0.67
CA ARG A 113 -8.76 -9.63 2.00
C ARG A 113 -8.54 -8.15 2.32
N LEU A 114 -8.08 -7.38 1.35
CA LEU A 114 -7.93 -5.92 1.47
C LEU A 114 -9.30 -5.26 1.69
N CYS A 115 -10.32 -5.75 0.98
CA CYS A 115 -11.69 -5.24 1.10
C CYS A 115 -12.36 -5.63 2.40
N GLU A 116 -12.14 -6.84 2.93
CA GLU A 116 -12.70 -7.28 4.22
C GLU A 116 -12.11 -6.51 5.39
N GLU A 117 -10.80 -6.24 5.38
CA GLU A 117 -10.13 -5.38 6.37
C GLU A 117 -10.68 -3.95 6.31
N ILE A 118 -10.81 -3.39 5.11
CA ILE A 118 -11.40 -2.05 4.92
C ILE A 118 -12.88 -2.06 5.34
N ARG A 119 -13.68 -3.04 4.92
CA ARG A 119 -15.13 -3.14 5.18
C ARG A 119 -15.45 -3.32 6.66
N SER A 120 -14.68 -4.15 7.37
CA SER A 120 -14.86 -4.35 8.82
C SER A 120 -14.66 -3.03 9.55
N GLN A 121 -13.65 -2.26 9.15
CA GLN A 121 -13.43 -0.90 9.66
C GLN A 121 -14.62 0.04 9.33
N TYR A 122 -15.19 -0.01 8.12
CA TYR A 122 -16.33 0.85 7.75
C TYR A 122 -17.64 0.53 8.50
N LEU A 123 -17.94 -0.76 8.76
CA LEU A 123 -19.19 -1.17 9.41
C LEU A 123 -19.17 -0.95 10.94
N GLU A 124 -18.01 -1.05 11.59
CA GLU A 124 -17.87 -0.79 13.02
C GLU A 124 -18.00 0.69 13.41
N HIS A 125 -17.90 1.62 12.46
CA HIS A 125 -17.99 3.07 12.69
C HIS A 125 -19.39 3.66 12.38
N GLN A 126 -20.38 2.80 12.09
CA GLN A 126 -21.78 3.22 11.92
C GLN A 126 -22.68 2.88 13.13
N GLU A 127 -22.12 2.40 14.25
CA GLU A 127 -22.80 2.25 15.55
C GLU A 127 -22.34 3.26 16.60
#